data_AF-A0A1V6FVJ8-F1
#
_entry.id   AF-A0A1V6FVJ8-F1
#
_cell.length_a   1.000
_cell.length_b   1.000
_cell.length_c   1.000
_cell.angle_alpha   90.00
_cell.angle_beta   90.00
_cell.angle_gamma   90.00
#
_symmetry.space_group_name_H-M   'P 1'
#
loop_
_entity.id
_entity.type
_entity.pdbx_description
1 polymer ?
#
loop_
_entity_poly.entity_id
_entity_poly.type
_entity_poly.pdbx_seq_one_letter_code
_entity_poly.pdbx_strand_id
1 'polypeptide(L)' 'MALGLPPRIDGLQALSRPRQANALRHWLRQVHGTSASKAQLDELLDQLADCTTRGHHLHLKIGRGFVRRQGDTLEWHAA' A
#
# COMPACT_ATOMS: atom_id res chain seq x y z
N MET A 1 17.34 4.99 -0.78
CA MET A 1 16.59 3.74 -1.09
C MET A 1 15.12 4.05 -1.11
N ALA A 2 14.59 4.47 -2.26
CA ALA A 2 13.15 4.62 -2.49
C ALA A 2 12.60 3.26 -2.91
N LEU A 3 11.43 2.85 -2.40
CA LEU A 3 10.80 1.54 -2.66
C LEU A 3 10.31 1.35 -4.12
N GLY A 4 10.85 2.11 -5.07
CA GLY A 4 10.18 2.43 -6.32
C GLY A 4 9.02 3.39 -6.04
N LEU A 5 8.85 4.37 -6.93
CA LEU A 5 7.61 5.13 -7.02
C LEU A 5 6.99 4.70 -8.34
N PRO A 6 5.94 3.86 -8.34
CA PRO A 6 5.17 3.30 -7.20
C PRO A 6 5.83 2.14 -6.45
N PRO A 7 5.42 1.86 -5.19
CA PRO A 7 5.98 0.76 -4.40
C PRO A 7 5.57 -0.60 -4.96
N ARG A 8 6.54 -1.50 -5.11
CA ARG A 8 6.32 -2.88 -5.59
C ARG A 8 5.76 -3.76 -4.48
N ILE A 9 4.75 -4.56 -4.80
CA ILE A 9 4.07 -5.48 -3.86
C ILE A 9 5.08 -6.50 -3.29
N ASP A 10 5.87 -7.16 -4.14
CA ASP A 10 6.87 -8.15 -3.70
C ASP A 10 7.91 -7.51 -2.75
N GLY A 11 8.33 -6.28 -3.06
CA GLY A 11 9.28 -5.54 -2.23
C GLY A 11 8.70 -5.16 -0.88
N LEU A 12 7.40 -4.86 -0.80
CA LEU A 12 6.69 -4.64 0.45
C LEU A 12 6.51 -5.96 1.21
N GLN A 13 6.07 -7.03 0.57
CA GLN A 13 5.87 -8.34 1.19
C GLN A 13 7.16 -8.91 1.79
N ALA A 14 8.33 -8.62 1.20
CA ALA A 14 9.63 -9.00 1.75
C ALA A 14 10.00 -8.29 3.06
N LEU A 15 9.33 -7.18 3.42
CA LEU A 15 9.58 -6.45 4.66
C LEU A 15 8.77 -7.04 5.83
N SER A 16 9.27 -6.86 7.05
CA SER A 16 8.47 -7.17 8.25
C SER A 16 7.23 -6.27 8.33
N ARG A 17 6.15 -6.76 8.93
CA ARG A 17 4.87 -6.02 9.04
C ARG A 17 5.02 -4.58 9.59
N PRO A 18 5.83 -4.30 10.63
CA PRO A 18 6.07 -2.92 11.07
C PRO A 18 6.79 -2.06 10.02
N ARG A 19 7.72 -2.64 9.25
CA ARG A 19 8.42 -1.94 8.16
C ARG A 19 7.49 -1.68 6.97
N GLN A 20 6.62 -2.62 6.62
CA GLN A 20 5.56 -2.43 5.63
C GLN A 20 4.66 -1.25 6.02
N ALA A 21 4.19 -1.20 7.27
CA ALA A 21 3.36 -0.12 7.77
C ALA A 21 4.05 1.25 7.63
N ASN A 22 5.33 1.33 8.01
CA ASN A 22 6.11 2.56 7.90
C ASN A 22 6.37 2.98 6.45
N ALA A 23 6.67 2.02 5.58
CA ALA A 23 6.83 2.24 4.14
C ALA A 23 5.56 2.81 3.50
N LEU A 24 4.41 2.18 3.76
CA LEU A 24 3.12 2.62 3.22
C LEU A 24 2.72 3.99 3.76
N ARG A 25 2.90 4.25 5.07
CA ARG A 25 2.70 5.58 5.65
C ARG A 25 3.56 6.64 4.99
N HIS A 26 4.84 6.34 4.81
CA HIS A 26 5.78 7.27 4.20
C HIS A 26 5.40 7.55 2.75
N TRP A 27 5.11 6.51 1.96
CA TRP A 27 4.65 6.64 0.58
C TRP A 27 3.38 7.50 0.46
N LEU A 28 2.32 7.17 1.22
CA LEU A 28 1.06 7.91 1.19
C LEU A 28 1.25 9.39 1.56
N ARG A 29 2.07 9.67 2.59
CA ARG A 29 2.29 11.04 3.06
C ARG A 29 3.19 11.84 2.13
N GLN A 30 4.26 11.25 1.60
CA GLN A 30 5.23 11.96 0.76
C GLN A 30 4.72 12.19 -0.66
N VAL A 31 4.04 11.20 -1.25
CA VAL A 31 3.65 11.23 -2.66
C VAL A 31 2.25 11.83 -2.84
N HIS A 32 1.32 11.48 -1.95
CA HIS A 32 -0.09 11.82 -2.10
C HIS A 32 -0.60 12.79 -1.02
N GLY A 33 0.26 13.21 -0.09
CA GLY A 33 -0.12 14.11 1.01
C GLY A 33 -1.23 13.55 1.90
N THR A 34 -1.48 12.24 1.86
CA THR A 34 -2.62 11.61 2.54
C THR A 34 -2.15 10.86 3.79
N SER A 35 -2.95 10.92 4.85
CA SER A 35 -2.71 10.18 6.08
C SER A 35 -3.71 9.04 6.19
N ALA A 36 -3.20 7.82 6.39
CA ALA A 36 -4.03 6.65 6.65
C ALA A 36 -4.25 6.48 8.17
N SER A 37 -5.47 6.13 8.57
CA SER A 37 -5.74 5.73 9.95
C SER A 37 -5.07 4.39 10.29
N LYS A 38 -4.97 4.06 11.59
CA LYS A 38 -4.40 2.76 12.02
C LYS A 38 -5.18 1.58 11.42
N ALA A 39 -6.51 1.60 11.50
CA ALA A 39 -7.36 0.55 10.94
C ALA A 39 -7.19 0.42 9.41
N GLN A 40 -7.11 1.55 8.70
CA GLN A 40 -6.87 1.58 7.26
C GLN A 40 -5.53 0.95 6.87
N LEU A 41 -4.48 1.18 7.65
CA LEU A 41 -3.17 0.57 7.42
C LEU A 41 -3.15 -0.90 7.79
N ASP A 42 -3.76 -1.28 8.91
CA ASP A 42 -3.79 -2.68 9.34
C ASP A 42 -4.52 -3.53 8.28
N GLU A 43 -5.67 -3.08 7.78
CA GLU A 43 -6.40 -3.69 6.66
C GLU A 43 -5.59 -3.73 5.35
N LEU A 44 -4.90 -2.65 5.00
CA LEU A 44 -4.04 -2.63 3.81
C LEU A 44 -2.92 -3.66 3.90
N LEU A 45 -2.36 -3.86 5.09
CA LEU A 45 -1.31 -4.87 5.33
C LEU A 45 -1.87 -6.29 5.24
N ASP A 46 -3.09 -6.51 5.73
CA ASP A 46 -3.75 -7.82 5.62
C ASP A 46 -4.06 -8.14 4.14
N GLN A 47 -4.64 -7.21 3.39
CA GLN A 47 -4.84 -7.41 1.94
C GLN A 47 -3.54 -7.57 1.17
N LEU A 48 -2.47 -6.85 1.56
CA LEU A 48 -1.16 -7.02 0.96
C LEU A 48 -0.59 -8.41 1.23
N ALA A 49 -0.80 -8.97 2.42
CA ALA A 49 -0.38 -10.33 2.77
C ALA A 49 -1.17 -11.38 1.97
N ASP A 50 -2.46 -11.15 1.74
CA ASP A 50 -3.31 -12.03 0.93
C ASP A 50 -3.07 -11.88 -0.59
N CYS A 51 -2.35 -10.83 -1.00
CA CYS A 51 -2.01 -10.51 -2.39
C CYS A 51 -0.91 -11.43 -2.97
N THR A 52 -1.10 -12.75 -2.88
CA THR A 52 -0.11 -13.77 -3.27
C THR A 52 -0.26 -14.25 -4.72
N THR A 53 -1.44 -14.06 -5.32
CA THR A 53 -1.73 -14.48 -6.69
C THR A 53 -1.88 -13.29 -7.61
N ARG A 54 -1.57 -13.44 -8.91
CA ARG A 54 -1.72 -12.37 -9.93
C ARG A 54 -3.15 -11.83 -10.09
N GLY A 55 -4.16 -12.59 -9.66
CA GLY A 55 -5.57 -12.21 -9.74
C GLY A 55 -6.13 -11.50 -8.50
N HIS A 56 -5.34 -11.38 -7.42
CA HIS A 56 -5.85 -10.76 -6.19
C HIS A 56 -6.11 -9.26 -6.41
N HIS A 57 -7.36 -8.85 -6.23
CA HIS A 57 -7.80 -7.47 -6.37
C HIS A 57 -7.68 -6.74 -5.03
N LEU A 58 -6.76 -5.79 -4.95
CA LEU A 58 -6.63 -4.89 -3.82
C LEU A 58 -7.25 -3.55 -4.22
N HIS A 59 -8.28 -3.13 -3.49
CA HIS A 59 -8.89 -1.81 -3.63
C HIS A 59 -9.45 -1.39 -2.27
N LEU A 60 -8.76 -0.48 -1.60
CA LEU A 60 -9.08 -0.06 -0.25
C LEU A 60 -9.13 1.46 -0.13
N LYS A 61 -10.16 1.98 0.54
CA LYS A 61 -10.30 3.42 0.80
C LYS A 61 -9.31 3.88 1.87
N ILE A 62 -8.39 4.76 1.49
CA ILE A 62 -7.32 5.28 2.33
C ILE A 62 -7.34 6.81 2.31
N GLY A 63 -7.61 7.42 3.47
CA GLY A 63 -7.78 8.86 3.60
C GLY A 63 -8.86 9.40 2.66
N ARG A 64 -8.46 10.30 1.75
CA ARG A 64 -9.35 10.95 0.74
C ARG A 64 -9.38 10.25 -0.61
N GLY A 65 -8.81 9.05 -0.72
CA GLY A 65 -8.74 8.32 -1.98
C GLY A 65 -8.72 6.84 -1.74
N PHE A 66 -8.15 6.11 -2.70
CA PHE A 66 -8.14 4.67 -2.72
C PHE A 66 -6.77 4.15 -3.11
N VAL A 67 -6.27 3.15 -2.39
CA VAL A 67 -5.12 2.35 -2.80
C VAL A 67 -5.64 1.18 -3.59
N ARG A 68 -5.08 0.97 -4.78
CA ARG A 68 -5.36 -0.19 -5.63
C ARG A 68 -4.08 -0.88 -6.06
N ARG A 69 -4.18 -2.16 -6.35
CA ARG A 69 -3.11 -2.89 -7.05
C ARG A 69 -3.14 -2.56 -8.54
N GLN A 70 -1.99 -2.21 -9.09
CA GLN A 70 -1.75 -2.06 -10.52
C GLN A 70 -0.59 -2.97 -10.93
N GLY A 71 -0.92 -4.15 -11.47
CA GLY A 71 0.06 -5.19 -11.77
C GLY A 71 0.81 -5.64 -10.52
N ASP A 72 2.13 -5.42 -10.50
CA ASP A 72 3.00 -5.78 -9.37
C ASP A 72 3.27 -4.61 -8.41
N THR A 73 2.51 -3.51 -8.55
CA THR A 73 2.70 -2.28 -7.77
C THR A 73 1.42 -1.82 -7.09
N LEU A 74 1.55 -0.98 -6.07
CA LEU A 74 0.41 -0.27 -5.48
C LEU A 74 0.34 1.15 -6.05
N GLU A 75 -0.87 1.55 -6.42
CA GLU A 75 -1.19 2.89 -6.88
C GLU A 75 -2.21 3.50 -5.93
N TRP A 76 -2.08 4.80 -5.64
CA TRP A 76 -3.13 5.54 -4.95
C TRP A 76 -3.76 6.53 -5.93
N HIS A 77 -5.09 6.62 -5.90
CA HIS A 77 -5.84 7.62 -6.66
C HIS A 77 -6.75 8.42 -5.71
N ALA A 78 -6.89 9.71 -6.00
CA ALA A 78 -7.88 10.54 -5.31
C ALA A 78 -9.30 10.04 -5.64
N ALA A 79 -10.21 10.19 -4.68
CA ALA A 79 -11.64 9.95 -4.88
C ALA A 79 -12.30 11.12 -5.63
#